data_AF-E1ZAV8-F1
#
_entry.id   AF-E1ZAV8-F1
#
_cell.length_a   1.000
_cell.length_b   1.000
_cell.length_c   1.000
_cell.angle_alpha   90.00
_cell.angle_beta   90.00
_cell.angle_gamma   90.00
#
_symmetry.space_group_name_H-M   'P 1'
#
loop_
_entity.id
_entity.type
_entity.pdbx_description
1 polymer ?
#
loop_
_entity_poly.entity_id
_entity_poly.type
_entity_poly.pdbx_seq_one_letter_code
_entity_poly.pdbx_strand_id
1 'polypeptide(L)'
;MKPLVLEPDASMGNLLRCAEAQQQKSCDEDLGGCGSPNPVNHFLEGTPPRVFTLQVAWESHSEGPDVIASTLAALDEEVDLGEVYQGVQPGLFRYRLRSMVCYYGQHYQAMVLVPDAGGWLMFDDSRVSGVGGWADVRHKCKAGRIQPSVLFYEAVQG
;
A
#
# COMPACT_ATOMS: atom_id res chain seq x y z
N MET A 1 -4.34 -2.93 16.68
CA MET A 1 -3.28 -2.11 16.07
C MET A 1 -3.48 -0.67 16.58
N LYS A 2 -2.41 0.07 16.90
CA LYS A 2 -2.57 1.49 17.26
C LYS A 2 -2.81 2.27 15.97
N PRO A 3 -3.69 3.30 15.97
CA PRO A 3 -3.87 4.14 14.80
C PRO A 3 -2.52 4.72 14.37
N LEU A 4 -2.20 4.63 13.07
CA LEU A 4 -1.07 5.35 12.50
C LEU A 4 -1.41 6.84 12.51
N VAL A 5 -0.54 7.64 13.11
CA VAL A 5 -0.65 9.10 13.02
C VAL A 5 -0.05 9.50 11.68
N LEU A 6 -0.90 10.01 10.78
CA LEU A 6 -0.47 10.57 9.51
C LEU A 6 0.13 11.95 9.77
N GLU A 7 1.44 12.00 10.01
CA GLU A 7 2.15 13.27 10.02
C GLU A 7 2.10 13.90 8.62
N PRO A 8 2.03 15.24 8.49
CA PRO A 8 1.78 15.94 7.22
C PRO A 8 2.75 15.58 6.08
N ASP A 9 3.94 15.09 6.40
CA ASP A 9 5.02 14.76 5.46
C ASP A 9 5.48 13.30 5.57
N ALA A 10 4.69 12.43 6.22
CA ALA A 10 5.05 11.01 6.31
C ALA A 10 4.86 10.33 4.95
N SER A 11 5.97 9.90 4.34
CA SER A 11 5.93 9.11 3.12
C SER A 11 5.24 7.75 3.35
N MET A 12 4.63 7.19 2.30
CA MET A 12 4.03 5.86 2.34
C MET A 12 5.01 4.81 2.89
N GLY A 13 6.28 4.85 2.49
CA GLY A 13 7.28 3.89 2.94
C GLY A 13 7.53 3.94 4.45
N ASN A 14 7.62 5.15 5.03
CA ASN A 14 7.76 5.35 6.47
C ASN A 14 6.50 4.91 7.23
N LEU A 15 5.30 5.18 6.68
CA LEU A 15 4.04 4.73 7.28
C LEU A 15 3.96 3.21 7.36
N LEU A 16 4.35 2.50 6.29
CA LEU A 16 4.42 1.04 6.27
C LEU A 16 5.42 0.51 7.29
N ARG A 17 6.63 1.09 7.37
CA ARG A 17 7.62 0.70 8.38
C ARG A 17 7.08 0.90 9.81
N CYS A 18 6.41 2.01 10.07
CA CYS A 18 5.79 2.29 11.36
C CYS A 18 4.67 1.29 11.67
N ALA A 19 3.85 0.92 10.68
CA ALA A 19 2.78 -0.08 10.83
C ALA A 19 3.34 -1.45 11.24
N GLU A 20 4.36 -1.91 10.53
CA GLU A 20 5.06 -3.17 10.82
C GLU A 20 5.72 -3.16 12.22
N ALA A 21 6.34 -2.05 12.61
CA ALA A 21 6.96 -1.91 13.93
C ALA A 21 5.97 -2.00 15.11
N GLN A 22 4.67 -1.83 14.87
CA GLN A 22 3.65 -2.04 15.90
C GLN A 22 3.49 -3.52 16.26
N GLN A 23 3.87 -4.44 15.38
CA GLN A 23 3.89 -5.86 15.67
C GLN A 23 5.12 -6.20 16.51
N GLN A 24 4.94 -6.19 17.83
CA GLN A 24 5.99 -6.56 18.76
C GLN A 24 6.04 -8.07 18.97
N LYS A 25 7.25 -8.61 19.07
CA LYS A 25 7.51 -10.01 19.43
C LYS A 25 8.39 -10.06 20.67
N SER A 26 8.14 -11.00 21.57
CA SER A 26 8.99 -11.24 22.74
C SER A 26 10.23 -12.05 22.36
N CYS A 27 11.36 -11.75 22.99
CA CYS A 27 12.55 -12.59 22.89
C CYS A 27 12.29 -13.97 23.51
N ASP A 28 12.80 -15.02 22.87
CA ASP A 28 12.62 -16.41 23.31
C ASP A 28 13.43 -16.70 24.58
N GLU A 29 12.73 -16.90 25.70
CA GLU A 29 13.36 -17.20 27.00
C GLU A 29 14.03 -18.58 27.04
N ASP A 30 13.53 -19.56 26.26
CA ASP A 30 14.09 -20.92 26.21
C ASP A 30 15.46 -20.93 25.51
N LEU A 31 15.72 -19.92 24.66
CA LEU A 31 17.01 -19.67 24.03
C LEU A 31 17.85 -18.61 24.78
N GLY A 32 17.48 -18.27 26.03
CA GLY A 32 18.20 -17.30 26.86
C GLY A 32 17.88 -15.83 26.57
N GLY A 33 16.80 -15.56 25.85
CA GLY A 33 16.27 -14.22 25.61
C GLY A 33 15.67 -13.57 26.85
N CYS A 34 15.43 -12.26 26.79
CA CYS A 34 14.99 -11.46 27.94
C CYS A 34 13.47 -11.39 28.14
N GLY A 35 12.66 -12.14 27.37
CA GLY A 35 11.19 -12.12 27.40
C GLY A 35 10.52 -10.79 27.01
N SER A 36 11.29 -9.72 26.84
CA SER A 36 10.77 -8.36 26.61
C SER A 36 10.22 -8.22 25.19
N PRO A 37 9.12 -7.47 25.00
CA PRO A 37 8.55 -7.22 23.69
C PRO A 37 9.42 -6.22 22.91
N ASN A 38 9.76 -6.55 21.68
CA ASN A 38 10.60 -5.75 20.79
C ASN A 38 9.93 -5.61 19.41
N PRO A 39 10.12 -4.48 18.71
CA PRO A 39 9.68 -4.35 17.33
C PRO A 39 10.45 -5.31 16.42
N VAL A 40 9.77 -5.83 15.40
CA VAL A 40 10.40 -6.70 14.39
C VAL A 40 11.09 -5.83 13.34
N ASN A 41 12.37 -6.11 13.10
CA ASN A 41 13.12 -5.50 12.00
C ASN A 41 12.91 -6.32 10.73
N HIS A 42 12.62 -5.63 9.63
CA HIS A 42 12.47 -6.24 8.31
C HIS A 42 13.61 -5.79 7.40
N PHE A 43 14.38 -6.75 6.90
CA PHE A 43 15.50 -6.52 5.97
C PHE A 43 15.14 -7.05 4.59
N LEU A 44 15.51 -6.31 3.54
CA LEU A 44 15.43 -6.80 2.17
C LEU A 44 16.82 -7.27 1.74
N GLU A 45 16.95 -8.58 1.52
CA GLU A 45 18.20 -9.20 1.09
C GLU A 45 18.24 -9.42 -0.43
N GLY A 46 19.43 -9.27 -1.02
CA GLY A 46 19.65 -9.49 -2.45
C GLY A 46 19.14 -8.35 -3.34
N THR A 47 18.90 -8.66 -4.62
CA THR A 47 18.39 -7.68 -5.59
C THR A 47 16.89 -7.46 -5.38
N PRO A 48 16.42 -6.22 -5.18
CA PRO A 48 15.00 -5.93 -5.04
C PRO A 48 14.16 -6.42 -6.24
N PRO A 49 12.90 -6.84 -6.01
CA PRO A 49 12.08 -7.44 -7.06
C PRO A 49 11.67 -6.40 -8.10
N ARG A 50 11.34 -6.84 -9.32
CA ARG A 50 10.79 -5.93 -10.35
C ARG A 50 9.40 -5.42 -10.01
N VAL A 51 8.62 -6.20 -9.26
CA VAL A 51 7.25 -5.88 -8.84
C VAL A 51 7.17 -5.99 -7.33
N PHE A 52 6.63 -4.97 -6.69
CA PHE A 52 6.28 -4.95 -5.28
C PHE A 52 4.77 -4.95 -5.14
N THR A 53 4.24 -5.88 -4.37
CA THR A 53 2.79 -6.03 -4.15
C THR A 53 2.47 -5.71 -2.70
N LEU A 54 1.52 -4.80 -2.49
CA LEU A 54 1.02 -4.45 -1.16
C LEU A 54 -0.42 -4.94 -1.01
N GLN A 55 -0.69 -5.71 0.04
CA GLN A 55 -2.05 -6.07 0.43
C GLN A 55 -2.55 -5.14 1.53
N VAL A 56 -3.74 -4.60 1.35
CA VAL A 56 -4.44 -3.78 2.35
C VAL A 56 -5.61 -4.60 2.87
N ALA A 57 -5.54 -4.94 4.16
CA ALA A 57 -6.62 -5.60 4.86
C ALA A 57 -7.59 -4.55 5.42
N TRP A 58 -8.86 -4.66 5.06
CA TRP A 58 -9.93 -3.81 5.58
C TRP A 58 -10.64 -4.51 6.73
N GLU A 59 -11.07 -3.77 7.75
CA GLU A 59 -11.81 -4.35 8.89
C GLU A 59 -13.22 -4.80 8.47
N SER A 60 -13.79 -4.10 7.49
CA SER A 60 -15.11 -4.35 6.93
C SER A 60 -15.09 -4.48 5.40
N HIS A 61 -16.09 -5.18 4.88
CA HIS A 61 -16.42 -5.24 3.45
C HIS A 61 -17.15 -3.98 2.93
N SER A 62 -17.45 -3.03 3.82
CA SER A 62 -18.18 -1.79 3.52
C SER A 62 -17.73 -0.67 4.45
N GLU A 63 -16.49 -0.27 4.33
CA GLU A 63 -15.88 0.82 5.08
C GLU A 63 -16.52 2.18 4.79
N GLY A 64 -16.42 3.05 5.79
CA GLY A 64 -16.87 4.44 5.66
C GLY A 64 -16.01 5.21 4.64
N PRO A 65 -16.60 6.20 3.92
CA PRO A 65 -15.86 6.97 2.93
C PRO A 65 -14.65 7.71 3.51
N ASP A 66 -14.70 8.12 4.78
CA ASP A 66 -13.58 8.83 5.42
C ASP A 66 -12.41 7.89 5.74
N VAL A 67 -12.68 6.63 6.12
CA VAL A 67 -11.66 5.59 6.33
C VAL A 67 -10.99 5.23 5.00
N ILE A 68 -11.78 5.09 3.93
CA ILE A 68 -11.26 4.85 2.58
C ILE A 68 -10.39 6.02 2.13
N ALA A 69 -10.85 7.26 2.36
CA ALA A 69 -10.13 8.45 1.98
C ALA A 69 -8.81 8.61 2.74
N SER A 70 -8.79 8.39 4.06
CA SER A 70 -7.57 8.46 4.86
C SER A 70 -6.57 7.36 4.48
N THR A 71 -7.07 6.14 4.22
CA THR A 71 -6.22 5.04 3.73
C THR A 71 -5.59 5.37 2.38
N LEU A 72 -6.38 5.90 1.44
CA LEU A 72 -5.88 6.33 0.13
C LEU A 72 -5.04 7.62 0.16
N ALA A 73 -5.04 8.36 1.27
CA ALA A 73 -4.09 9.45 1.49
C ALA A 73 -2.75 8.93 2.02
N ALA A 74 -2.76 7.81 2.74
CA ALA A 74 -1.55 7.12 3.20
C ALA A 74 -0.89 6.27 2.10
N LEU A 75 -1.69 5.75 1.16
CA LEU A 75 -1.22 5.09 -0.06
C LEU A 75 -0.89 6.14 -1.12
N ASP A 76 0.26 5.99 -1.77
CA ASP A 76 0.75 6.93 -2.78
C ASP A 76 1.00 6.24 -4.13
N GLU A 77 1.18 7.01 -5.19
CA GLU A 77 1.53 6.50 -6.52
C GLU A 77 3.00 6.02 -6.59
N GLU A 78 3.83 6.43 -5.62
CA GLU A 78 5.21 6.02 -5.50
C GLU A 78 5.53 5.42 -4.13
N VAL A 79 6.37 4.39 -4.11
CA VAL A 79 6.92 3.82 -2.87
C VAL A 79 8.40 3.57 -3.03
N ASP A 80 9.17 3.90 -1.99
CA ASP A 80 10.59 3.63 -1.91
C ASP A 80 10.85 2.47 -0.94
N LEU A 81 11.37 1.35 -1.44
CA LEU A 81 11.61 0.19 -0.59
C LEU A 81 12.74 0.39 0.42
N GLY A 82 13.62 1.39 0.21
CA GLY A 82 14.60 1.79 1.22
C GLY A 82 13.99 2.50 2.43
N GLU A 83 12.77 3.05 2.29
CA GLU A 83 11.99 3.58 3.40
C GLU A 83 11.17 2.47 4.10
N VAL A 84 10.78 1.42 3.38
CA VAL A 84 10.04 0.29 3.98
C VAL A 84 10.98 -0.65 4.73
N TYR A 85 12.05 -1.11 4.08
CA TYR A 85 12.95 -2.15 4.58
C TYR A 85 14.32 -1.62 4.97
N GLN A 86 14.97 -2.30 5.91
CA GLN A 86 16.38 -2.11 6.22
C GLN A 86 17.26 -2.87 5.19
N GLY A 87 18.54 -2.51 5.10
CA GLY A 87 19.49 -3.13 4.15
C GLY A 87 19.47 -2.53 2.74
N VAL A 88 18.58 -1.56 2.48
CA VAL A 88 18.43 -0.88 1.19
C VAL A 88 18.60 0.62 1.41
N GLN A 89 19.39 1.27 0.54
CA GLN A 89 19.58 2.71 0.62
C GLN A 89 18.29 3.44 0.16
N PRO A 90 17.73 4.35 0.98
CA PRO A 90 16.62 5.21 0.54
C PRO A 90 16.99 6.00 -0.72
N GLY A 91 16.03 6.15 -1.61
CA GLY A 91 16.12 6.83 -2.89
C GLY A 91 16.52 5.92 -4.06
N LEU A 92 17.05 4.73 -3.79
CA LEU A 92 17.65 3.88 -4.83
C LEU A 92 16.62 2.98 -5.54
N PHE A 93 15.60 2.51 -4.83
CA PHE A 93 14.62 1.56 -5.36
C PHE A 93 13.21 2.10 -5.21
N ARG A 94 12.86 3.00 -6.14
CA ARG A 94 11.54 3.60 -6.25
C ARG A 94 10.65 2.77 -7.18
N TYR A 95 9.40 2.65 -6.80
CA TYR A 95 8.38 1.93 -7.54
C TYR A 95 7.19 2.83 -7.81
N ARG A 96 6.50 2.60 -8.92
CA ARG A 96 5.29 3.30 -9.31
C ARG A 96 4.10 2.38 -9.34
N LEU A 97 2.98 2.85 -8.81
CA LEU A 97 1.72 2.13 -8.83
C LEU A 97 1.26 1.94 -10.29
N ARG A 98 0.92 0.69 -10.64
CA ARG A 98 0.47 0.32 -11.99
C ARG A 98 -0.96 -0.15 -12.03
N SER A 99 -1.38 -0.86 -11.00
CA SER A 99 -2.75 -1.36 -10.91
C SER A 99 -3.10 -1.69 -9.47
N MET A 100 -4.40 -1.82 -9.24
CA MET A 100 -4.95 -2.32 -8.00
C MET A 100 -6.20 -3.14 -8.25
N VAL A 101 -6.33 -4.22 -7.49
CA VAL A 101 -7.57 -4.96 -7.35
C VAL A 101 -8.34 -4.34 -6.20
N CYS A 102 -9.56 -3.92 -6.48
CA CYS A 102 -10.46 -3.29 -5.55
C CYS A 102 -11.66 -4.18 -5.28
N TYR A 103 -12.24 -3.98 -4.11
CA TYR A 103 -13.42 -4.70 -3.66
C TYR A 103 -14.52 -3.72 -3.26
N TYR A 104 -15.76 -4.04 -3.64
CA TYR A 104 -16.95 -3.37 -3.13
C TYR A 104 -18.14 -4.32 -3.21
N GLY A 105 -18.90 -4.45 -2.11
CA GLY A 105 -20.22 -5.10 -2.15
C GLY A 105 -20.24 -6.53 -2.68
N GLN A 106 -19.26 -7.37 -2.31
CA GLN A 106 -19.10 -8.77 -2.78
C GLN A 106 -18.64 -8.89 -4.24
N HIS A 107 -18.08 -7.82 -4.81
CA HIS A 107 -17.62 -7.79 -6.19
C HIS A 107 -16.20 -7.23 -6.31
N TYR A 108 -15.42 -7.80 -7.22
CA TYR A 108 -14.04 -7.38 -7.49
C TYR A 108 -13.95 -6.62 -8.80
N GLN A 109 -13.17 -5.54 -8.77
CA GLN A 109 -12.93 -4.66 -9.91
C GLN A 109 -11.44 -4.35 -9.97
N ALA A 110 -10.92 -4.07 -11.16
CA ALA A 110 -9.53 -3.64 -11.31
C ALA A 110 -9.46 -2.17 -11.72
N MET A 111 -8.54 -1.42 -11.11
CA MET A 111 -8.12 -0.13 -11.64
C MET A 111 -6.69 -0.27 -12.16
N VAL A 112 -6.44 0.17 -13.39
CA VAL A 112 -5.16 0.00 -14.08
C VAL A 112 -4.74 1.33 -14.70
N LEU A 113 -3.50 1.74 -14.47
CA LEU A 113 -2.90 2.91 -15.10
C LEU A 113 -2.50 2.55 -16.54
N VAL A 114 -3.14 3.20 -17.51
CA VAL A 114 -2.88 3.04 -18.94
C VAL A 114 -2.60 4.43 -19.52
N PRO A 115 -1.34 4.91 -19.50
CA PRO A 115 -0.99 6.27 -19.93
C PRO A 115 -1.45 6.60 -21.35
N ASP A 116 -1.31 5.64 -22.28
CA ASP A 116 -1.71 5.79 -23.68
C ASP A 116 -3.25 5.93 -23.85
N ALA A 117 -4.02 5.52 -22.85
CA ALA A 117 -5.47 5.68 -22.80
C ALA A 117 -5.92 6.89 -21.95
N GLY A 118 -5.00 7.77 -21.58
CA GLY A 118 -5.29 9.00 -20.83
C GLY A 118 -5.29 8.86 -19.31
N GLY A 119 -4.76 7.76 -18.75
CA GLY A 119 -4.56 7.60 -17.31
C GLY A 119 -5.20 6.32 -16.76
N TRP A 120 -5.83 6.42 -15.60
CA TRP A 120 -6.44 5.30 -14.90
C TRP A 120 -7.74 4.87 -15.56
N LEU A 121 -7.87 3.56 -15.79
CA LEU A 121 -9.08 2.89 -16.27
C LEU A 121 -9.61 1.96 -15.17
N MET A 122 -10.93 1.85 -15.08
CA MET A 122 -11.61 0.87 -14.24
C MET A 122 -12.22 -0.24 -15.13
N PHE A 123 -11.84 -1.48 -14.82
CA PHE A 123 -12.35 -2.70 -15.41
C PHE A 123 -13.34 -3.36 -14.44
N ASP A 124 -14.58 -3.49 -14.87
CA ASP A 124 -15.71 -4.02 -14.11
C ASP A 124 -16.43 -5.06 -14.97
N ASP A 125 -16.07 -6.34 -14.78
CA ASP A 125 -16.44 -7.45 -15.66
C ASP A 125 -16.16 -7.15 -17.15
N SER A 126 -17.21 -6.97 -17.95
CA SER A 126 -17.11 -6.68 -19.38
C SER A 126 -17.04 -5.19 -19.70
N ARG A 127 -17.07 -4.30 -18.70
CA ARG A 127 -17.09 -2.85 -18.86
C ARG A 127 -15.74 -2.26 -18.53
N VAL A 128 -15.30 -1.34 -19.38
CA VAL A 128 -14.10 -0.51 -19.15
C VAL A 128 -14.51 0.94 -19.17
N SER A 129 -14.09 1.71 -18.18
CA SER A 129 -14.40 3.15 -18.07
C SER A 129 -13.15 3.94 -17.66
N GLY A 130 -13.01 5.15 -18.21
CA GLY A 130 -11.97 6.08 -17.78
C GLY A 130 -12.27 6.64 -16.39
N VAL A 131 -11.24 6.72 -15.55
CA VAL A 131 -11.29 7.35 -14.23
C VAL A 131 -10.57 8.70 -14.22
N GLY A 132 -9.38 8.77 -14.82
CA GLY A 132 -8.58 10.00 -14.91
C GLY A 132 -7.22 9.87 -14.21
N GLY A 133 -6.82 10.87 -13.44
CA GLY A 133 -5.59 10.84 -12.64
C GLY A 133 -5.80 10.17 -11.28
N TRP A 134 -4.74 10.09 -10.48
CA TRP A 134 -4.83 9.51 -9.13
C TRP A 134 -5.77 10.27 -8.19
N ALA A 135 -5.85 11.59 -8.32
CA ALA A 135 -6.85 12.38 -7.59
C ALA A 135 -8.28 11.91 -7.90
N ASP A 136 -8.58 11.61 -9.15
CA ASP A 136 -9.89 11.10 -9.59
C ASP A 136 -10.13 9.67 -9.09
N VAL A 137 -9.09 8.83 -9.08
CA VAL A 137 -9.12 7.49 -8.48
C VAL A 137 -9.49 7.57 -7.00
N ARG A 138 -8.79 8.43 -6.22
CA ARG A 138 -9.08 8.63 -4.80
C ARG A 138 -10.50 9.12 -4.57
N HIS A 139 -10.95 10.07 -5.38
CA HIS A 139 -12.33 10.57 -5.33
C HIS A 139 -13.35 9.46 -5.63
N LYS A 140 -13.13 8.67 -6.69
CA LYS A 140 -14.01 7.57 -7.09
C LYS A 140 -14.08 6.49 -6.02
N CYS A 141 -12.95 6.14 -5.41
CA CYS A 141 -12.92 5.18 -4.32
C CYS A 141 -13.69 5.66 -3.09
N LYS A 142 -13.47 6.92 -2.67
CA LYS A 142 -14.21 7.54 -1.57
C LYS A 142 -15.72 7.55 -1.86
N ALA A 143 -16.13 8.07 -3.00
CA ALA A 143 -17.54 8.25 -3.35
C ALA A 143 -18.26 6.90 -3.56
N GLY A 144 -17.58 5.94 -4.20
CA GLY A 144 -18.11 4.61 -4.49
C GLY A 144 -17.94 3.59 -3.37
N ARG A 145 -17.31 3.97 -2.25
CA ARG A 145 -16.89 3.05 -1.18
C ARG A 145 -16.06 1.87 -1.69
N ILE A 146 -15.25 2.10 -2.73
CA ILE A 146 -14.39 1.09 -3.34
C ILE A 146 -13.12 0.96 -2.51
N GLN A 147 -12.80 -0.27 -2.10
CA GLN A 147 -11.69 -0.59 -1.20
C GLN A 147 -10.55 -1.29 -1.96
N PRO A 148 -9.44 -0.60 -2.28
CA PRO A 148 -8.24 -1.24 -2.82
C PRO A 148 -7.73 -2.34 -1.89
N SER A 149 -7.65 -3.58 -2.38
CA SER A 149 -7.24 -4.75 -1.58
C SER A 149 -5.82 -5.18 -1.89
N VAL A 150 -5.41 -5.14 -3.16
CA VAL A 150 -4.06 -5.52 -3.59
C VAL A 150 -3.56 -4.47 -4.58
N LEU A 151 -2.42 -3.87 -4.29
CA LEU A 151 -1.79 -2.84 -5.11
C LEU A 151 -0.50 -3.40 -5.71
N PHE A 152 -0.28 -3.14 -6.99
CA PHE A 152 0.88 -3.61 -7.74
C PHE A 152 1.74 -2.42 -8.16
N TYR A 153 2.95 -2.37 -7.64
CA TYR A 153 3.95 -1.37 -7.96
C TYR A 153 5.06 -1.99 -8.80
N GLU A 154 5.53 -1.27 -9.81
CA GLU A 154 6.64 -1.68 -10.67
C GLU A 154 7.85 -0.78 -10.43
N ALA A 155 9.05 -1.38 -10.38
CA ALA A 155 10.29 -0.65 -10.23
C ALA A 155 10.45 0.38 -11.36
N VAL A 156 10.75 1.63 -11.00
CA VAL A 156 11.10 2.66 -11.97
C VAL A 156 12.50 2.31 -12.49
N GLN A 157 12.60 1.78 -13.71
CA GLN A 157 13.90 1.59 -14.33
C GLN A 157 14.54 2.97 -14.53
N GLY A 158 15.74 3.16 -13.96
CA GLY A 158 16.63 4.26 -14.33
C GLY A 158 17.24 4.06 -15.70
#